data_AF-A0A3C0A4U9-F1
#
_entry.id   AF-A0A3C0A4U9-F1
#
_cell.length_a   1.000
_cell.length_b   1.000
_cell.length_c   1.000
_cell.angle_alpha   90.00
_cell.angle_beta   90.00
_cell.angle_gamma   90.00
#
_symmetry.space_group_name_H-M   'P 1'
#
loop_
_entity.id
_entity.type
_entity.pdbx_description
1 polymer ?
#
loop_
_entity_poly.entity_id
_entity_poly.type
_entity_poly.pdbx_seq_one_letter_code
_entity_poly.pdbx_strand_id
1 'polypeptide(L)'
;MNKLFSIGFWSATARFILRNRILILIAITVFTIFLGMQWKHMRFTYTEANMLPDDHQVNTAYNTFLEIFGDEGNLIIYGVKDSLLFTPSNFKAWNNLSKDLGQATEVDLTLSIGDLQKLKKRTDSIGFEMVPLLKDSILSEKQLKKLQYDLFEKLPFYNGLIYSPDKKSVRTALYIKKDIVNTPA
;
A
#
# COMPACT_ATOMS: atom_id res chain seq x y z
N MET A 1 -41.52 -8.20 49.86
CA MET A 1 -41.99 -7.88 48.49
C MET A 1 -41.43 -8.81 47.41
N ASN A 2 -41.12 -10.09 47.69
CA ASN A 2 -40.43 -10.98 46.72
C ASN A 2 -41.27 -12.20 46.25
N LYS A 3 -42.58 -12.27 46.55
CA LYS A 3 -43.46 -13.35 46.08
C LYS A 3 -44.32 -13.00 44.85
N LEU A 4 -44.34 -11.72 44.44
CA LEU A 4 -45.08 -11.28 43.25
C LEU A 4 -44.37 -11.67 41.93
N PHE A 5 -43.08 -12.00 41.96
CA PHE A 5 -42.26 -12.20 40.76
C PHE A 5 -41.89 -13.64 40.41
N SER A 6 -42.11 -14.66 41.25
CA SER A 6 -41.51 -16.00 40.97
C SER A 6 -42.47 -17.14 40.62
N ILE A 7 -43.78 -17.04 40.87
CA ILE A 7 -44.74 -18.11 40.50
C ILE A 7 -45.91 -17.55 39.72
N GLY A 8 -46.52 -16.46 40.21
CA GLY A 8 -47.61 -15.77 39.53
C GLY A 8 -47.20 -15.23 38.16
N PHE A 9 -46.07 -14.51 38.08
CA PHE A 9 -45.52 -13.97 36.85
C PHE A 9 -45.29 -15.04 35.78
N TRP A 10 -44.51 -16.09 36.08
CA TRP A 10 -44.22 -17.16 35.12
C TRP A 10 -45.48 -17.93 34.69
N SER A 11 -46.43 -18.16 35.60
CA SER A 11 -47.71 -18.79 35.24
C SER A 11 -48.58 -17.91 34.33
N ALA A 12 -48.54 -16.59 34.51
CA ALA A 12 -49.26 -15.63 33.68
C ALA A 12 -48.60 -15.54 32.29
N THR A 13 -47.28 -15.46 32.24
CA THR A 13 -46.49 -15.46 31.00
C THR A 13 -46.68 -16.76 30.23
N ALA A 14 -46.61 -17.93 30.87
CA ALA A 14 -46.84 -19.21 30.22
C ALA A 14 -48.27 -19.31 29.65
N ARG A 15 -49.28 -18.87 30.39
CA ARG A 15 -50.67 -18.80 29.90
C ARG A 15 -50.82 -17.84 28.72
N PHE A 16 -50.17 -16.69 28.76
CA PHE A 16 -50.16 -15.73 27.64
C PHE A 16 -49.53 -16.35 26.39
N ILE A 17 -48.40 -17.05 26.54
CA ILE A 17 -47.69 -17.72 25.45
C ILE A 17 -48.55 -18.85 24.85
N LEU A 18 -49.10 -19.73 25.70
CA LEU A 18 -49.94 -20.85 25.26
C LEU A 18 -51.21 -20.40 24.54
N ARG A 19 -51.83 -19.29 25.01
CA ARG A 19 -53.05 -18.73 24.41
C ARG A 19 -52.79 -18.02 23.08
N ASN A 20 -51.64 -17.37 22.93
CA ASN A 20 -51.28 -16.59 21.73
C ASN A 20 -50.18 -17.24 20.89
N ARG A 21 -50.01 -18.56 20.96
CA ARG A 21 -48.86 -19.29 20.40
C ARG A 21 -48.58 -18.99 18.93
N ILE A 22 -49.63 -18.88 18.10
CA ILE A 22 -49.48 -18.63 16.66
C ILE A 22 -48.94 -17.22 16.41
N LEU A 23 -49.50 -16.21 17.09
CA LEU A 23 -49.03 -14.83 16.98
C LEU A 23 -47.57 -14.68 17.44
N ILE A 24 -47.20 -15.36 18.52
CA ILE A 24 -45.84 -15.32 19.05
C ILE A 24 -44.86 -16.01 18.09
N LEU A 25 -45.22 -17.16 17.53
CA LEU A 25 -44.38 -17.82 16.52
C LEU A 25 -44.20 -16.95 15.28
N ILE A 26 -45.27 -16.32 14.78
CA ILE A 26 -45.18 -15.38 13.65
C ILE A 26 -44.26 -14.20 14.01
N ALA A 27 -44.42 -13.60 15.19
CA ALA A 27 -43.59 -12.48 15.62
C ALA A 27 -42.11 -12.87 15.72
N ILE A 28 -41.80 -14.05 16.27
CA ILE A 28 -40.43 -14.58 16.33
C ILE A 28 -39.90 -14.81 14.90
N THR A 29 -40.66 -15.43 14.02
CA THR A 29 -40.25 -15.66 12.62
C THR A 29 -39.96 -14.34 11.91
N VAL A 30 -40.85 -13.34 12.02
CA VAL A 30 -40.65 -12.02 11.42
C VAL A 30 -39.42 -11.34 11.99
N PHE A 31 -39.20 -11.39 13.30
CA PHE A 31 -38.03 -10.80 13.94
C PHE A 31 -36.73 -11.50 13.52
N THR A 32 -36.74 -12.82 13.41
CA THR A 32 -35.60 -13.60 12.91
C THR A 32 -35.27 -13.26 11.46
N ILE A 33 -36.28 -13.16 10.60
CA ILE A 33 -36.08 -12.71 9.20
C ILE A 33 -35.52 -11.29 9.17
N PHE A 34 -36.08 -10.38 9.98
CA PHE A 34 -35.62 -9.00 10.08
C PHE A 34 -34.15 -8.93 10.49
N LEU A 35 -33.72 -9.69 11.50
CA LEU A 35 -32.32 -9.78 11.91
C LEU A 35 -31.44 -10.41 10.83
N GLY A 36 -31.91 -11.46 10.16
CA GLY A 36 -31.21 -12.09 9.05
C GLY A 36 -30.98 -11.13 7.87
N MET A 37 -31.93 -10.23 7.60
CA MET A 37 -31.76 -9.18 6.58
C MET A 37 -30.71 -8.13 6.96
N GLN A 38 -30.31 -8.02 8.24
CA GLN A 38 -29.27 -7.08 8.65
C GLN A 38 -27.85 -7.55 8.28
N TRP A 39 -27.67 -8.79 7.80
CA TRP A 39 -26.35 -9.27 7.39
C TRP A 39 -25.68 -8.41 6.32
N LYS A 40 -26.46 -7.67 5.53
CA LYS A 40 -25.95 -6.70 4.55
C LYS A 40 -25.10 -5.57 5.17
N HIS A 41 -25.16 -5.37 6.48
CA HIS A 41 -24.37 -4.38 7.21
C HIS A 41 -23.11 -4.96 7.87
N MET A 42 -22.86 -6.27 7.69
CA MET A 42 -21.64 -6.91 8.20
C MET A 42 -20.41 -6.34 7.47
N ARG A 43 -19.42 -5.88 8.23
CA ARG A 43 -18.14 -5.38 7.72
C ARG A 43 -17.02 -6.28 8.21
N PHE A 44 -16.06 -6.57 7.33
CA PHE A 44 -14.86 -7.32 7.67
C PHE A 44 -13.68 -6.37 7.70
N THR A 45 -12.95 -6.36 8.81
CA THR A 45 -11.67 -5.67 8.87
C THR A 45 -10.58 -6.62 8.38
N TYR A 46 -9.88 -6.22 7.33
CA TYR A 46 -8.74 -6.96 6.74
C TYR A 46 -7.38 -6.39 7.18
N THR A 47 -7.38 -5.34 8.01
CA THR A 47 -6.17 -4.76 8.57
C THR A 47 -5.78 -5.50 9.85
N GLU A 48 -4.49 -5.52 10.17
CA GLU A 48 -4.03 -6.00 11.46
C GLU A 48 -4.74 -5.23 12.58
N ALA A 49 -5.21 -5.95 13.60
CA ALA A 49 -5.94 -5.34 14.69
C ALA A 49 -4.97 -4.47 15.52
N ASN A 50 -5.25 -3.17 15.61
CA ASN A 50 -4.58 -2.33 16.58
C ASN A 50 -4.96 -2.83 17.98
N MET A 51 -3.97 -3.24 18.77
CA MET A 51 -4.18 -3.76 20.12
C MET A 51 -4.45 -2.65 21.14
N LEU A 52 -4.28 -1.38 20.75
CA LEU A 52 -4.47 -0.22 21.60
C LEU A 52 -5.77 0.51 21.26
N PRO A 53 -6.50 1.04 22.26
CA PRO A 53 -7.65 1.92 22.04
C PRO A 53 -7.31 3.11 21.13
N ASP A 54 -8.24 3.55 20.29
CA ASP A 54 -7.99 4.63 19.32
C ASP A 54 -7.52 5.94 19.99
N ASP A 55 -7.97 6.20 21.22
CA ASP A 55 -7.63 7.37 22.04
C ASP A 55 -6.32 7.21 22.83
N HIS A 56 -5.62 6.08 22.68
CA HIS A 56 -4.34 5.85 23.34
C HIS A 56 -3.30 6.86 22.84
N GLN A 57 -2.47 7.39 23.75
CA GLN A 57 -1.47 8.43 23.45
C GLN A 57 -0.52 8.02 22.29
N VAL A 58 -0.15 6.74 22.22
CA VAL A 58 0.68 6.19 21.14
C VAL A 58 -0.01 6.28 19.78
N ASN A 59 -1.31 5.96 19.70
CA ASN A 59 -2.09 6.07 18.46
C ASN A 59 -2.22 7.52 18.02
N THR A 60 -2.44 8.44 18.96
CA THR A 60 -2.49 9.88 18.66
C THR A 60 -1.16 10.39 18.10
N ALA A 61 -0.04 10.02 18.73
CA ALA A 61 1.29 10.40 18.26
C ALA A 61 1.61 9.80 16.89
N TYR A 62 1.26 8.54 16.66
CA TYR A 62 1.42 7.87 15.37
C TYR A 62 0.59 8.52 14.26
N ASN A 63 -0.68 8.83 14.52
CA ASN A 63 -1.54 9.53 13.57
C ASN A 63 -1.01 10.92 13.23
N THR A 64 -0.46 11.65 14.22
CA THR A 64 0.19 12.95 13.99
C THR A 64 1.44 12.80 13.11
N PHE A 65 2.24 11.76 13.34
CA PHE A 65 3.40 11.45 12.50
C PHE A 65 2.96 11.15 11.05
N LEU A 66 1.93 10.34 10.86
CA LEU A 66 1.39 10.04 9.53
C LEU A 66 0.80 11.28 8.83
N GLU A 67 0.23 12.22 9.57
CA GLU A 67 -0.26 13.48 8.99
C GLU A 67 0.87 14.38 8.48
N ILE A 68 2.00 14.43 9.21
CA ILE A 68 3.14 15.28 8.86
C ILE A 68 4.01 14.64 7.76
N PHE A 69 4.29 13.34 7.88
CA PHE A 69 5.27 12.65 7.02
C PHE A 69 4.62 11.74 5.97
N GLY A 70 3.36 11.36 6.16
CA GLY A 70 2.67 10.38 5.33
C GLY A 70 3.03 8.94 5.70
N ASP A 71 2.27 8.01 5.15
CA ASP A 71 2.57 6.57 5.18
C ASP A 71 3.48 6.19 3.99
N GLU A 72 4.53 5.42 4.26
CA GLU A 72 5.51 4.89 3.29
C GLU A 72 5.24 3.41 2.94
N GLY A 73 4.17 2.80 3.42
CA GLY A 73 3.77 1.42 3.13
C GLY A 73 3.46 1.12 1.65
N ASN A 74 3.57 2.11 0.76
CA ASN A 74 3.27 2.01 -0.66
C ASN A 74 4.50 1.78 -1.57
N LEU A 75 5.69 1.55 -1.00
CA LEU A 75 6.93 1.35 -1.77
C LEU A 75 7.30 -0.14 -1.89
N ILE A 76 7.41 -0.62 -3.13
CA ILE A 76 7.99 -1.92 -3.47
C ILE A 76 9.38 -1.71 -4.08
N ILE A 77 10.39 -2.42 -3.55
CA ILE A 77 11.75 -2.42 -4.11
C ILE A 77 12.06 -3.80 -4.67
N TYR A 78 12.43 -3.85 -5.95
CA TYR A 78 12.95 -5.06 -6.57
C TYR A 78 14.32 -4.77 -7.18
N GLY A 79 15.23 -5.73 -7.10
CA GLY A 79 16.60 -5.53 -7.54
C GLY A 79 17.26 -6.79 -8.02
N VAL A 80 18.31 -6.61 -8.82
CA VAL A 80 19.09 -7.68 -9.42
C VAL A 80 20.57 -7.49 -9.09
N LYS A 81 21.23 -8.60 -8.74
CA LYS A 81 22.68 -8.67 -8.50
C LYS A 81 23.30 -9.48 -9.62
N ASP A 82 23.43 -8.87 -10.80
CA ASP A 82 23.95 -9.52 -12.01
C ASP A 82 24.83 -8.54 -12.78
N SER A 83 26.05 -8.98 -13.11
CA SER A 83 26.99 -8.20 -13.93
C SER A 83 26.54 -8.07 -15.38
N LEU A 84 25.68 -8.99 -15.87
CA LEU A 84 25.14 -8.99 -17.22
C LEU A 84 23.99 -7.99 -17.42
N LEU A 85 23.55 -7.29 -16.36
CA LEU A 85 22.50 -6.28 -16.46
C LEU A 85 22.83 -5.18 -17.49
N PHE A 86 24.10 -4.77 -17.58
CA PHE A 86 24.56 -3.72 -18.49
C PHE A 86 24.87 -4.22 -19.90
N THR A 87 24.26 -5.33 -20.33
CA THR A 87 24.22 -5.75 -21.73
C THR A 87 22.99 -5.14 -22.43
N PRO A 88 23.03 -4.85 -23.75
CA PRO A 88 21.92 -4.21 -24.45
C PRO A 88 20.57 -4.93 -24.28
N SER A 89 20.60 -6.26 -24.32
CA SER A 89 19.40 -7.10 -24.15
C SER A 89 18.83 -7.00 -22.73
N ASN A 90 19.66 -7.26 -21.71
CA ASN A 90 19.19 -7.31 -20.32
C ASN A 90 18.81 -5.92 -19.81
N PHE A 91 19.56 -4.89 -20.18
CA PHE A 91 19.26 -3.51 -19.82
C PHE A 91 17.91 -3.06 -20.39
N LYS A 92 17.65 -3.40 -21.67
CA LYS A 92 16.36 -3.12 -22.30
C LYS A 92 15.22 -3.87 -21.62
N ALA A 93 15.42 -5.16 -21.30
CA ALA A 93 14.42 -5.96 -20.59
C ALA A 93 14.10 -5.38 -19.20
N TRP A 94 15.11 -4.95 -18.44
CA TRP A 94 14.94 -4.34 -17.13
C TRP A 94 14.16 -3.01 -17.19
N ASN A 95 14.50 -2.16 -18.16
CA ASN A 95 13.78 -0.90 -18.36
C ASN A 95 12.34 -1.12 -18.83
N ASN A 96 12.11 -2.11 -19.70
CA ASN A 96 10.77 -2.47 -20.14
C ASN A 96 9.92 -2.97 -18.95
N LEU A 97 10.47 -3.83 -18.10
CA LEU A 97 9.78 -4.29 -16.88
C LEU A 97 9.32 -3.11 -16.02
N SER A 98 10.19 -2.12 -15.79
CA SER A 98 9.80 -0.91 -15.05
C SER A 98 8.69 -0.13 -15.76
N LYS A 99 8.78 0.05 -17.08
CA LYS A 99 7.76 0.77 -17.85
C LYS A 99 6.42 0.05 -17.88
N ASP A 100 6.44 -1.28 -17.98
CA ASP A 100 5.23 -2.10 -18.01
C ASP A 100 4.52 -2.07 -16.65
N LEU A 101 5.29 -2.16 -15.55
CA LEU A 101 4.74 -1.96 -14.20
C LEU A 101 4.21 -0.53 -13.99
N GLY A 102 4.93 0.48 -14.51
CA GLY A 102 4.52 1.89 -14.42
C GLY A 102 3.25 2.23 -15.19
N GLN A 103 2.77 1.37 -16.09
CA GLN A 103 1.51 1.54 -16.82
C GLN A 103 0.29 1.03 -16.03
N ALA A 104 0.50 0.27 -14.95
CA ALA A 104 -0.59 -0.21 -14.12
C ALA A 104 -1.33 0.98 -13.47
N THR A 105 -2.66 0.91 -13.40
CA THR A 105 -3.48 2.03 -12.90
C THR A 105 -3.25 2.25 -11.41
N GLU A 106 -2.76 1.23 -10.71
CA GLU A 106 -2.48 1.19 -9.29
C GLU A 106 -1.12 1.79 -8.94
N VAL A 107 -0.27 2.02 -9.93
CA VAL A 107 1.10 2.52 -9.75
C VAL A 107 1.11 4.03 -9.94
N ASP A 108 1.76 4.72 -9.00
CA ASP A 108 1.93 6.17 -9.01
C ASP A 108 3.23 6.56 -9.72
N LEU A 109 4.33 5.87 -9.40
CA LEU A 109 5.65 6.17 -9.93
C LEU A 109 6.55 4.94 -9.96
N THR A 110 7.29 4.77 -11.05
CA THR A 110 8.43 3.85 -11.11
C THR A 110 9.74 4.63 -11.21
N LEU A 111 10.72 4.28 -10.40
CA LEU A 111 12.05 4.86 -10.41
C LEU A 111 13.08 3.76 -10.69
N SER A 112 13.42 3.58 -11.97
CA SER A 112 14.44 2.65 -12.45
C SER A 112 15.65 3.37 -13.03
N ILE A 113 16.73 2.63 -13.35
CA ILE A 113 17.91 3.18 -14.05
C ILE A 113 17.51 3.89 -15.35
N GLY A 114 16.49 3.36 -16.04
CA GLY A 114 15.92 3.94 -17.25
C GLY A 114 15.44 5.38 -17.10
N ASP A 115 14.97 5.74 -15.92
CA ASP A 115 14.20 6.98 -15.66
C ASP A 115 14.99 7.97 -14.78
N LEU A 116 16.24 7.63 -14.42
CA LEU A 116 17.05 8.48 -13.57
C LEU A 116 17.37 9.82 -14.23
N GLN A 117 17.45 10.83 -13.40
CA GLN A 117 17.85 12.17 -13.79
C GLN A 117 19.26 12.47 -13.24
N LYS A 118 19.94 13.45 -13.81
CA LYS A 118 21.21 13.95 -13.30
C LYS A 118 21.16 15.46 -13.19
N LEU A 119 21.87 15.98 -12.20
CA LEU A 119 22.05 17.42 -12.06
C LEU A 119 23.05 17.91 -13.11
N LYS A 120 22.61 18.86 -13.93
CA LYS A 120 23.46 19.59 -14.86
C LYS A 120 23.52 21.04 -14.42
N LYS A 121 24.74 21.58 -14.28
CA LYS A 121 24.94 22.99 -13.96
C LYS A 121 24.34 23.86 -15.07
N ARG A 122 23.58 24.89 -14.68
CA ARG A 122 23.11 25.92 -15.61
C ARG A 122 24.23 26.88 -15.98
N THR A 123 24.26 27.29 -17.24
CA THR A 123 25.24 28.25 -17.78
C THR A 123 24.69 29.68 -17.81
N ASP A 124 23.37 29.82 -17.79
CA ASP A 124 22.60 31.05 -17.86
C ASP A 124 22.20 31.61 -16.49
N SER A 125 22.11 30.76 -15.46
CA SER A 125 21.78 31.17 -14.09
C SER A 125 22.58 30.41 -13.04
N ILE A 126 22.63 30.94 -11.81
CA ILE A 126 23.18 30.21 -10.65
C ILE A 126 22.17 29.13 -10.27
N GLY A 127 22.49 27.87 -10.57
CA GLY A 127 21.66 26.74 -10.20
C GLY A 127 21.97 25.45 -10.97
N PHE A 128 21.20 24.41 -10.68
CA PHE A 128 21.24 23.14 -11.39
C PHE A 128 19.89 22.87 -12.03
N GLU A 129 19.90 22.23 -13.19
CA GLU A 129 18.73 21.66 -13.83
C GLU A 129 18.79 20.14 -13.73
N MET A 130 17.64 19.51 -13.54
CA MET A 130 17.52 18.06 -13.62
C MET A 130 17.30 17.67 -15.08
N VAL A 131 18.20 16.85 -15.62
CA VAL A 131 18.11 16.35 -16.99
C VAL A 131 18.11 14.83 -17.00
N PRO A 132 17.42 14.17 -17.93
CA PRO A 132 17.47 12.71 -18.04
C PRO A 132 18.91 12.19 -18.14
N LEU A 133 19.23 11.15 -17.37
CA LEU A 133 20.52 10.46 -17.45
C LEU A 133 20.66 9.77 -18.82
N LEU A 134 19.55 9.22 -19.32
CA LEU A 134 19.43 8.57 -20.61
C LEU A 134 18.58 9.41 -21.56
N LYS A 135 19.06 9.57 -22.79
CA LYS A 135 18.33 10.24 -23.87
C LYS A 135 17.85 9.26 -24.94
N ASP A 136 18.62 8.20 -25.18
CA ASP A 136 18.35 7.21 -26.21
C ASP A 136 17.82 5.92 -25.58
N SER A 137 16.79 5.33 -26.19
CA SER A 137 16.23 4.05 -25.74
C SER A 137 17.05 2.83 -26.18
N ILE A 138 17.99 3.01 -27.11
CA ILE A 138 18.85 1.95 -27.64
C ILE A 138 20.30 2.34 -27.35
N LEU A 139 20.98 1.54 -26.52
CA LEU A 139 22.35 1.78 -26.10
C LEU A 139 23.25 0.64 -26.60
N SER A 140 24.37 1.00 -27.21
CA SER A 140 25.47 0.08 -27.48
C SER A 140 26.14 -0.36 -26.17
N GLU A 141 26.87 -1.48 -26.20
CA GLU A 141 27.65 -1.95 -25.05
C GLU A 141 28.61 -0.88 -24.50
N LYS A 142 29.22 -0.09 -25.39
CA LYS A 142 30.13 1.00 -25.00
C LYS A 142 29.40 2.11 -24.26
N GLN A 143 28.18 2.45 -24.70
CA GLN A 143 27.35 3.44 -24.00
C GLN A 143 26.87 2.92 -22.65
N LEU A 144 26.52 1.63 -22.54
CA LEU A 144 26.10 1.01 -21.28
C LEU A 144 27.23 0.92 -20.26
N LYS A 145 28.45 0.57 -20.67
CA LYS A 145 29.62 0.60 -19.79
C LYS A 145 29.90 2.01 -19.26
N LYS A 146 29.76 3.02 -20.12
CA LYS A 146 29.87 4.42 -19.70
C LYS A 146 28.78 4.82 -18.72
N LEU A 147 27.53 4.41 -18.98
CA LEU A 147 26.40 4.65 -18.08
C LEU A 147 26.64 4.00 -16.71
N GLN A 148 27.07 2.75 -16.68
CA GLN A 148 27.39 2.02 -15.46
C GLN A 148 28.45 2.77 -14.64
N TYR A 149 29.52 3.21 -15.30
CA TYR A 149 30.58 3.99 -14.66
C TYR A 149 30.05 5.33 -14.12
N ASP A 150 29.31 6.09 -14.94
CA ASP A 150 28.74 7.37 -14.52
C ASP A 150 27.76 7.19 -13.34
N LEU A 151 26.94 6.13 -13.35
CA LEU A 151 26.01 5.80 -12.27
C LEU A 151 26.74 5.48 -10.96
N PHE A 152 27.75 4.61 -10.99
CA PHE A 152 28.41 4.12 -9.78
C PHE A 152 29.48 5.06 -9.23
N GLU A 153 30.14 5.85 -10.08
CA GLU A 153 31.28 6.69 -9.67
C GLU A 153 30.96 8.18 -9.62
N LYS A 154 29.96 8.67 -10.38
CA LYS A 154 29.69 10.11 -10.49
C LYS A 154 28.34 10.55 -9.91
N LEU A 155 27.47 9.60 -9.56
CA LEU A 155 26.13 9.89 -9.06
C LEU A 155 25.94 9.31 -7.63
N PRO A 156 26.69 9.82 -6.63
CA PRO A 156 26.61 9.32 -5.26
C PRO A 156 25.23 9.51 -4.62
N PHE A 157 24.41 10.42 -5.16
CA PHE A 157 23.01 10.60 -4.74
C PHE A 157 22.17 9.32 -4.85
N TYR A 158 22.49 8.44 -5.80
CA TYR A 158 21.75 7.19 -6.01
C TYR A 158 22.30 6.01 -5.21
N ASN A 159 23.37 6.21 -4.43
CA ASN A 159 23.98 5.20 -3.59
C ASN A 159 23.02 4.75 -2.48
N GLY A 160 22.80 3.44 -2.34
CA GLY A 160 21.87 2.85 -1.37
C GLY A 160 20.41 2.89 -1.81
N LEU A 161 20.05 3.79 -2.72
CA LEU A 161 18.70 3.92 -3.28
C LEU A 161 18.52 3.05 -4.54
N ILE A 162 19.31 3.31 -5.58
CA ILE A 162 19.18 2.65 -6.89
C ILE A 162 20.28 1.62 -7.12
N TYR A 163 21.46 1.83 -6.55
CA TYR A 163 22.52 0.83 -6.57
C TYR A 163 23.02 0.54 -5.17
N SER A 164 23.48 -0.68 -4.93
CA SER A 164 24.01 -1.06 -3.63
C SER A 164 25.34 -0.34 -3.34
N PRO A 165 25.67 -0.06 -2.07
CA PRO A 165 26.96 0.54 -1.71
C PRO A 165 28.19 -0.24 -2.20
N ASP A 166 28.06 -1.56 -2.37
CA ASP A 166 29.10 -2.43 -2.94
C ASP A 166 29.16 -2.41 -4.49
N LYS A 167 28.28 -1.65 -5.15
CA LYS A 167 28.17 -1.45 -6.61
C LYS A 167 27.89 -2.75 -7.39
N LYS A 168 27.33 -3.78 -6.74
CA LYS A 168 27.05 -5.09 -7.36
C LYS A 168 25.59 -5.32 -7.71
N SER A 169 24.67 -4.54 -7.15
CA SER A 169 23.25 -4.68 -7.45
C SER A 169 22.60 -3.36 -7.80
N VAL A 170 21.53 -3.49 -8.56
CA VAL A 170 20.65 -2.41 -9.02
C VAL A 170 19.25 -2.68 -8.51
N ARG A 171 18.54 -1.63 -8.14
CA ARG A 171 17.18 -1.63 -7.62
C ARG A 171 16.31 -0.73 -8.48
N THR A 172 15.05 -1.08 -8.56
CA THR A 172 13.98 -0.22 -9.04
C THR A 172 12.99 -0.04 -7.89
N ALA A 173 12.56 1.18 -7.67
CA ALA A 173 11.50 1.52 -6.72
C ALA A 173 10.17 1.66 -7.47
N LEU A 174 9.12 1.04 -6.95
CA LEU A 174 7.76 1.07 -7.46
C LEU A 174 6.86 1.64 -6.36
N TYR A 175 6.31 2.82 -6.58
CA TYR A 175 5.35 3.45 -5.68
C TYR A 175 3.94 3.11 -6.15
N ILE A 176 3.18 2.47 -5.27
CA ILE A 176 1.74 2.22 -5.43
C ILE A 176 0.98 3.48 -5.00
N LYS A 177 -0.17 3.77 -5.60
CA LYS A 177 -0.99 4.89 -5.17
C LYS A 177 -1.45 4.70 -3.71
N LYS A 178 -1.33 5.76 -2.93
CA LYS A 178 -1.61 5.74 -1.48
C LYS A 178 -3.07 5.46 -1.16
N ASP A 179 -3.99 5.89 -2.02
CA ASP A 179 -5.43 5.63 -1.89
C ASP A 179 -5.75 4.14 -1.92
N ILE A 180 -5.01 3.34 -2.70
CA ILE A 180 -5.17 1.89 -2.79
C ILE A 180 -4.64 1.20 -1.54
N VAL A 181 -3.44 1.58 -1.09
CA VAL A 181 -2.81 0.96 0.10
C VAL A 181 -3.57 1.32 1.37
N ASN A 182 -4.06 2.55 1.46
CA ASN A 182 -4.74 3.08 2.64
C ASN A 182 -6.27 3.04 2.52
N THR A 183 -6.81 2.20 1.63
CA THR A 183 -8.27 2.00 1.56
C THR A 183 -8.74 1.37 2.87
N PRO A 184 -9.62 2.05 3.65
CA PRO A 184 -10.18 1.46 4.86
C PRO A 184 -10.97 0.19 4.49
N ALA A 185 -10.78 -0.87 5.28
CA ALA A 185 -11.53 -2.13 5.13
C ALA A 185 -13.04 -1.95 5.41
#